data_AF-A0A110B0P9-F1
#
_entry.id   AF-A0A110B0P9-F1
#
_cell.length_a   1.000
_cell.length_b   1.000
_cell.length_c   1.000
_cell.angle_alpha   90.00
_cell.angle_beta   90.00
_cell.angle_gamma   90.00
#
_symmetry.space_group_name_H-M   'P 1'
#
loop_
_entity.id
_entity.type
_entity.pdbx_description
1 polymer ?
#
loop_
_entity_poly.entity_id
_entity_poly.type
_entity_poly.pdbx_seq_one_letter_code
_entity_poly.pdbx_strand_id
1 'polypeptide(L)'
;MDFQALPIGNILLEINNQPDPVQAFKNILNFCDIALSSKIWETFRKMDLQKDAEASTIWLQQTIDEFSNTKGIYLGLDTLNMENGSGSNVEIGLNSDCDPSILSDGWTYDCDNYGESHLIEGLWLVSDSFISEERWSDDERRFSEYTIFLGYSGLVLREALLNLKTNNDFISIWGFHDGDMFFLVNKKDGKMNLIANTDS
;
A
#
# COMPACT_ATOMS: atom_id res chain seq x y z
N MET A 1 -3.53 10.35 20.01
CA MET A 1 -4.31 10.26 18.76
C MET A 1 -5.66 9.61 18.97
N ASP A 2 -6.71 10.26 18.47
CA ASP A 2 -8.03 9.66 18.28
C ASP A 2 -8.07 8.93 16.93
N PHE A 3 -8.00 7.59 16.95
CA PHE A 3 -8.06 6.78 15.74
C PHE A 3 -9.38 6.95 14.97
N GLN A 4 -10.46 7.40 15.63
CA GLN A 4 -11.74 7.65 14.96
C GLN A 4 -11.70 8.88 14.05
N ALA A 5 -10.69 9.75 14.20
CA ALA A 5 -10.49 10.91 13.34
C ALA A 5 -9.75 10.58 12.03
N LEU A 6 -9.20 9.36 11.88
CA LEU A 6 -8.49 8.96 10.66
C LEU A 6 -9.48 8.80 9.50
N PRO A 7 -9.25 9.44 8.34
CA PRO A 7 -10.16 9.36 7.19
C PRO A 7 -9.98 8.05 6.39
N ILE A 8 -9.87 6.90 7.06
CA ILE A 8 -9.56 5.60 6.43
C ILE A 8 -10.57 5.26 5.33
N GLY A 9 -11.87 5.37 5.61
CA GLY A 9 -12.90 5.11 4.60
C GLY A 9 -12.74 5.98 3.35
N ASN A 10 -12.46 7.27 3.51
CA ASN A 10 -12.19 8.18 2.39
C ASN A 10 -10.92 7.80 1.62
N ILE A 11 -9.86 7.39 2.32
CA ILE A 11 -8.62 6.91 1.70
C ILE A 11 -8.88 5.68 0.84
N LEU A 12 -9.57 4.68 1.38
CA LEU A 12 -9.92 3.45 0.65
C LEU A 12 -10.83 3.75 -0.55
N LEU A 13 -11.75 4.71 -0.43
CA LEU A 13 -12.59 5.14 -1.55
C LEU A 13 -11.76 5.74 -2.70
N GLU A 14 -10.74 6.56 -2.42
CA GLU A 14 -9.85 7.10 -3.47
C GLU A 14 -8.98 6.01 -4.08
N ILE A 15 -8.42 5.11 -3.27
CA ILE A 15 -7.66 3.95 -3.75
C ILE A 15 -8.51 3.08 -4.68
N ASN A 16 -9.82 2.93 -4.43
CA ASN A 16 -10.66 2.04 -5.23
C ASN A 16 -11.35 2.70 -6.42
N ASN A 17 -11.67 4.00 -6.34
CA ASN A 17 -12.57 4.63 -7.30
C ASN A 17 -11.93 5.73 -8.15
N GLN A 18 -10.78 6.29 -7.74
CA GLN A 18 -10.14 7.36 -8.50
C GLN A 18 -9.15 6.79 -9.52
N PRO A 19 -9.42 6.93 -10.84
CA PRO A 19 -8.56 6.35 -11.87
C PRO A 19 -7.20 7.03 -12.00
N ASP A 20 -7.11 8.33 -11.70
CA ASP A 20 -5.83 9.05 -11.70
C ASP A 20 -5.18 8.94 -10.32
N PRO A 21 -4.12 8.13 -10.14
CA PRO A 21 -3.49 7.93 -8.84
C PRO A 21 -2.85 9.22 -8.28
N VAL A 22 -2.39 10.14 -9.13
CA VAL A 22 -1.86 11.43 -8.69
C VAL A 22 -2.98 12.30 -8.13
N GLN A 23 -4.14 12.30 -8.77
CA GLN A 23 -5.32 12.98 -8.24
C GLN A 23 -5.84 12.33 -6.96
N ALA A 24 -5.84 10.99 -6.89
CA ALA A 24 -6.22 10.24 -5.70
C ALA A 24 -5.36 10.63 -4.50
N PHE A 25 -4.04 10.68 -4.70
CA PHE A 25 -3.11 11.06 -3.63
C PHE A 25 -3.31 12.51 -3.17
N LYS A 26 -3.57 13.45 -4.10
CA LYS A 26 -3.93 14.83 -3.74
C LYS A 26 -5.20 14.88 -2.89
N ASN A 27 -6.22 14.09 -3.22
CA ASN A 27 -7.46 14.03 -2.46
C ASN A 27 -7.22 13.45 -1.05
N ILE A 28 -6.44 12.38 -0.94
CA ILE A 28 -6.03 11.79 0.35
C ILE A 28 -5.35 12.84 1.23
N LEU A 29 -4.36 13.58 0.71
CA LEU A 29 -3.70 14.65 1.47
C LEU A 29 -4.69 15.73 1.93
N ASN A 30 -5.68 16.07 1.11
CA ASN A 30 -6.70 17.04 1.49
C ASN A 30 -7.62 16.50 2.60
N PHE A 31 -8.02 15.23 2.58
CA PHE A 31 -8.81 14.64 3.66
C PHE A 31 -8.04 14.63 4.98
N CYS A 32 -6.74 14.30 4.92
CA CYS A 32 -5.87 14.32 6.08
C CYS A 32 -5.70 15.74 6.64
N ASP A 33 -5.53 16.76 5.79
CA ASP A 33 -5.42 18.16 6.24
C ASP A 33 -6.75 18.71 6.82
N ILE A 34 -7.90 18.23 6.33
CA ILE A 34 -9.21 18.55 6.92
C ILE A 34 -9.35 17.91 8.31
N ALA A 35 -8.94 16.64 8.46
CA ALA A 35 -9.03 15.90 9.71
C ALA A 35 -8.02 16.38 10.77
N LEU A 36 -6.81 16.73 10.34
CA LEU A 36 -5.74 17.26 11.16
C LEU A 36 -4.95 18.32 10.38
N SER A 37 -5.34 19.59 10.53
CA SER A 37 -4.67 20.66 9.78
C SER A 37 -3.24 20.88 10.27
N SER A 38 -2.27 20.74 9.34
CA SER A 38 -0.85 20.81 9.66
C SER A 38 0.01 21.17 8.44
N LYS A 39 1.18 21.76 8.69
CA LYS A 39 2.17 21.99 7.64
C LYS A 39 2.90 20.72 7.22
N ILE A 40 2.77 19.62 7.97
CA ILE A 40 3.42 18.35 7.66
C ILE A 40 3.02 17.84 6.27
N TRP A 41 1.78 18.10 5.84
CA TRP A 41 1.21 17.66 4.57
C TRP A 41 1.95 18.18 3.35
N GLU A 42 2.58 19.36 3.45
CA GLU A 42 3.40 19.94 2.38
C GLU A 42 4.66 19.10 2.09
N THR A 43 5.13 18.30 3.06
CA THR A 43 6.25 17.38 2.84
C THR A 43 5.87 16.28 1.86
N PHE A 44 4.65 15.76 1.95
CA PHE A 44 4.19 14.61 1.17
C PHE A 44 3.75 14.99 -0.25
N ARG A 45 3.41 16.26 -0.51
CA ARG A 45 3.03 16.73 -1.86
C ARG A 45 4.13 16.54 -2.92
N LYS A 46 5.37 16.32 -2.51
CA LYS A 46 6.55 16.17 -3.38
C LYS A 46 6.88 14.72 -3.73
N MET A 47 6.15 13.76 -3.17
CA MET A 47 6.39 12.35 -3.42
C MET A 47 6.06 11.99 -4.87
N ASP A 48 6.92 11.20 -5.51
CA ASP A 48 6.81 10.83 -6.92
C ASP A 48 6.13 9.46 -7.05
N LEU A 49 4.79 9.48 -7.01
CA LEU A 49 3.97 8.27 -7.08
C LEU A 49 4.27 7.44 -8.33
N GLN A 50 4.48 8.09 -9.48
CA GLN A 50 4.70 7.37 -10.73
C GLN A 50 6.02 6.61 -10.70
N LYS A 51 7.10 7.27 -10.26
CA LYS A 51 8.41 6.62 -10.11
C LYS A 51 8.32 5.40 -9.19
N ASP A 52 7.65 5.54 -8.05
CA ASP A 52 7.53 4.45 -7.09
C ASP A 52 6.64 3.31 -7.63
N ALA A 53 5.53 3.61 -8.31
CA ALA A 53 4.69 2.61 -8.96
C ALA A 53 5.44 1.82 -10.04
N GLU A 54 6.27 2.49 -10.85
CA GLU A 54 7.11 1.84 -11.85
C GLU A 54 8.14 0.90 -11.20
N ALA A 55 8.80 1.35 -10.13
CA ALA A 55 9.76 0.53 -9.38
C ALA A 55 9.08 -0.69 -8.72
N SER A 56 7.93 -0.49 -8.07
CA SER A 56 7.15 -1.57 -7.48
C SER A 56 6.60 -2.53 -8.53
N THR A 57 6.28 -2.07 -9.75
CA THR A 57 5.86 -2.96 -10.85
C THR A 57 6.99 -3.90 -11.25
N ILE A 58 8.22 -3.39 -11.38
CA ILE A 58 9.40 -4.19 -11.74
C ILE A 58 9.64 -5.25 -10.65
N TRP A 59 9.64 -4.83 -9.39
CA TRP A 59 9.84 -5.73 -8.26
C TRP A 59 8.76 -6.83 -8.16
N LEU A 60 7.48 -6.45 -8.27
CA LEU A 60 6.37 -7.42 -8.27
C LEU A 60 6.49 -8.38 -9.45
N GLN A 61 6.79 -7.88 -10.65
CA GLN A 61 6.92 -8.74 -11.82
C GLN A 61 8.04 -9.76 -11.64
N GLN A 62 9.20 -9.34 -11.15
CA GLN A 62 10.33 -10.25 -10.86
C GLN A 62 9.94 -11.33 -9.85
N THR A 63 9.26 -10.93 -8.78
CA THR A 63 8.81 -11.85 -7.73
C THR A 63 7.79 -12.86 -8.28
N ILE A 64 6.80 -12.40 -9.06
CA ILE A 64 5.78 -13.28 -9.65
C ILE A 64 6.36 -14.18 -10.74
N ASP A 65 7.36 -13.73 -11.50
CA ASP A 65 8.04 -14.57 -12.49
C ASP A 65 8.81 -15.72 -11.82
N GLU A 66 9.40 -15.48 -10.64
CA GLU A 66 10.03 -16.52 -9.82
C GLU A 66 9.00 -17.53 -9.29
N PHE A 67 7.87 -17.03 -8.77
CA PHE A 67 6.81 -17.84 -8.19
C PHE A 67 5.58 -17.87 -9.10
N SER A 68 5.78 -18.38 -10.32
CA SER A 68 4.79 -18.28 -11.39
C SER A 68 3.41 -18.88 -11.10
N ASN A 69 3.26 -19.78 -10.13
CA ASN A 69 1.98 -20.39 -9.73
C ASN A 69 1.21 -19.58 -8.66
N THR A 70 1.65 -18.36 -8.35
CA THR A 70 1.01 -17.48 -7.37
C THR A 70 -0.45 -17.21 -7.71
N LYS A 71 -1.32 -17.31 -6.70
CA LYS A 71 -2.74 -16.94 -6.74
C LYS A 71 -3.12 -15.91 -5.68
N GLY A 72 -2.40 -15.87 -4.56
CA GLY A 72 -2.59 -14.91 -3.48
C GLY A 72 -1.33 -14.08 -3.30
N ILE A 73 -1.48 -12.76 -3.25
CA ILE A 73 -0.39 -11.80 -3.06
C ILE A 73 -0.68 -10.99 -1.80
N TYR A 74 0.07 -11.24 -0.73
CA TYR A 74 0.07 -10.47 0.50
C TYR A 74 1.17 -9.41 0.44
N LEU A 75 0.82 -8.15 0.78
CA LEU A 75 1.74 -7.01 0.78
C LEU A 75 1.70 -6.33 2.16
N GLY A 76 2.62 -6.71 3.04
CA GLY A 76 2.68 -6.23 4.42
C GLY A 76 3.46 -4.92 4.54
N LEU A 77 2.90 -3.94 5.25
CA LEU A 77 3.55 -2.65 5.49
C LEU A 77 4.37 -2.70 6.79
N ASP A 78 5.65 -2.34 6.65
CA ASP A 78 6.58 -2.17 7.78
C ASP A 78 7.02 -0.70 7.84
N THR A 79 6.56 0.03 8.86
CA THR A 79 6.87 1.45 9.02
C THR A 79 8.21 1.73 9.69
N LEU A 80 8.85 0.70 10.26
CA LEU A 80 10.02 0.86 11.10
C LEU A 80 11.32 0.56 10.34
N ASN A 81 11.25 -0.18 9.25
CA ASN A 81 12.43 -0.72 8.57
C ASN A 81 12.88 0.08 7.34
N MET A 82 13.05 1.41 7.48
CA MET A 82 13.43 2.29 6.36
C MET A 82 14.88 2.80 6.44
N GLU A 83 15.85 1.93 6.75
CA GLU A 83 17.26 2.33 6.82
C GLU A 83 17.84 2.70 5.43
N ASN A 84 18.65 3.76 5.38
CA ASN A 84 19.22 4.29 4.13
C ASN A 84 20.04 3.21 3.39
N GLY A 85 19.63 2.90 2.16
CA GLY A 85 20.37 2.01 1.25
C GLY A 85 20.30 0.51 1.56
N SER A 86 19.49 0.09 2.54
CA SER A 86 19.30 -1.34 2.86
C SER A 86 17.97 -1.71 3.53
N GLY A 87 17.12 -0.74 3.87
CA GLY A 87 15.79 -0.98 4.44
C GLY A 87 14.72 -1.35 3.39
N SER A 88 13.56 -1.75 3.89
CA SER A 88 12.35 -2.08 3.13
C SER A 88 11.11 -1.67 3.93
N ASN A 89 10.08 -1.17 3.26
CA ASN A 89 8.81 -0.81 3.90
C ASN A 89 7.61 -1.63 3.40
N VAL A 90 7.87 -2.61 2.53
CA VAL A 90 6.88 -3.57 2.06
C VAL A 90 7.48 -4.97 2.07
N GLU A 91 6.81 -5.90 2.72
CA GLU A 91 7.05 -7.34 2.61
C GLU A 91 6.08 -7.97 1.60
N ILE A 92 6.48 -9.06 0.96
CA ILE A 92 5.61 -9.86 0.09
C ILE A 92 5.52 -11.31 0.52
N GLY A 93 4.29 -11.78 0.73
CA GLY A 93 3.95 -13.18 0.93
C GLY A 93 3.11 -13.69 -0.23
N LEU A 94 3.34 -14.93 -0.65
CA LEU A 94 2.69 -15.54 -1.81
C LEU A 94 2.02 -16.84 -1.42
N ASN A 95 0.82 -17.07 -1.91
CA ASN A 95 0.09 -18.32 -1.72
C ASN A 95 -0.33 -18.91 -3.08
N SER A 96 -0.13 -20.21 -3.26
CA SER A 96 -0.42 -20.92 -4.50
C SER A 96 -1.75 -21.69 -4.50
N ASP A 97 -2.34 -21.86 -3.31
CA ASP A 97 -3.52 -22.67 -3.06
C ASP A 97 -4.80 -21.87 -2.82
N CYS A 98 -4.70 -20.55 -2.63
CA CYS A 98 -5.88 -19.70 -2.47
C CYS A 98 -6.74 -19.67 -3.75
N ASP A 99 -8.04 -19.40 -3.59
CA ASP A 99 -8.97 -19.22 -4.71
C ASP A 99 -9.18 -17.72 -4.97
N PRO A 100 -8.65 -17.15 -6.06
CA PRO A 100 -8.81 -15.74 -6.40
C PRO A 100 -10.27 -15.30 -6.58
N SER A 101 -11.21 -16.25 -6.74
CA SER A 101 -12.63 -15.95 -6.87
C SER A 101 -13.34 -15.71 -5.54
N ILE A 102 -12.68 -16.01 -4.41
CA ILE A 102 -13.20 -15.87 -3.07
C ILE A 102 -12.45 -14.72 -2.36
N LEU A 103 -13.20 -13.67 -2.00
CA LEU A 103 -12.68 -12.57 -1.18
C LEU A 103 -12.54 -13.06 0.28
N SER A 104 -11.43 -13.73 0.56
CA SER A 104 -11.02 -14.14 1.91
C SER A 104 -9.57 -13.76 2.12
N ASP A 105 -9.19 -13.51 3.37
CA ASP A 105 -7.85 -13.10 3.78
C ASP A 105 -7.11 -14.17 4.58
N GLY A 106 -7.79 -15.21 5.07
CA GLY A 106 -7.17 -16.25 5.91
C GLY A 106 -5.94 -16.95 5.31
N TRP A 107 -5.77 -16.93 4.00
CA TRP A 107 -4.59 -17.49 3.33
C TRP A 107 -3.31 -16.66 3.54
N THR A 108 -3.41 -15.41 3.99
CA THR A 108 -2.24 -14.54 4.23
C THR A 108 -1.40 -15.03 5.40
N TYR A 109 -1.97 -15.81 6.32
CA TYR A 109 -1.26 -16.42 7.45
C TYR A 109 -0.49 -17.69 7.07
N ASP A 110 -0.78 -18.26 5.88
CA ASP A 110 -0.24 -19.52 5.39
C ASP A 110 0.45 -19.29 4.02
N CYS A 111 1.25 -18.24 3.88
CA CYS A 111 2.01 -18.01 2.65
C CYS A 111 3.07 -19.11 2.43
N ASP A 112 3.09 -19.66 1.22
CA ASP A 112 4.01 -20.74 0.82
C ASP A 112 5.42 -20.20 0.54
N ASN A 113 5.50 -18.97 0.03
CA ASN A 113 6.75 -18.33 -0.37
C ASN A 113 6.76 -16.87 0.07
N TYR A 114 7.96 -16.36 0.31
CA TYR A 114 8.23 -14.96 0.60
C TYR A 114 9.27 -14.47 -0.40
N GLY A 115 8.95 -13.36 -1.07
CA GLY A 115 9.88 -12.70 -1.99
C GLY A 115 10.86 -11.79 -1.25
N GLU A 116 11.76 -11.15 -1.99
CA GLU A 116 12.57 -10.08 -1.42
C GLU A 116 11.69 -8.88 -1.04
N SER A 117 11.94 -8.30 0.14
CA SER A 117 11.22 -7.10 0.57
C SER A 117 11.54 -5.90 -0.33
N HIS A 118 10.64 -4.92 -0.35
CA HIS A 118 10.71 -3.75 -1.22
C HIS A 118 10.73 -2.45 -0.45
N LEU A 119 11.42 -1.46 -1.03
CA LEU A 119 11.45 -0.09 -0.54
C LEU A 119 10.72 0.82 -1.52
N ILE A 120 9.55 1.30 -1.12
CA ILE A 120 8.91 2.45 -1.74
C ILE A 120 9.71 3.69 -1.33
N GLU A 121 10.50 4.23 -2.25
CA GLU A 121 11.51 5.26 -1.98
C GLU A 121 10.88 6.57 -1.50
N GLY A 122 9.70 6.94 -2.02
CA GLY A 122 8.96 8.12 -1.60
C GLY A 122 8.64 8.13 -0.10
N LEU A 123 8.26 6.98 0.48
CA LEU A 123 8.01 6.85 1.92
C LEU A 123 9.28 7.03 2.74
N TRP A 124 10.40 6.47 2.27
CA TRP A 124 11.70 6.65 2.91
C TRP A 124 12.15 8.11 2.89
N LEU A 125 12.02 8.79 1.75
CA LEU A 125 12.42 10.20 1.59
C LEU A 125 11.70 11.16 2.55
N VAL A 126 10.50 10.79 3.01
CA VAL A 126 9.71 11.61 3.95
C VAL A 126 9.77 11.09 5.39
N SER A 127 10.52 10.01 5.67
CA SER A 127 10.56 9.30 6.96
C SER A 127 10.93 10.19 8.16
N ASP A 128 11.78 11.21 7.97
CA ASP A 128 12.09 12.22 8.99
C ASP A 128 10.83 12.89 9.55
N SER A 129 9.79 13.04 8.72
CA SER A 129 8.52 13.64 9.14
C SER A 129 7.78 12.80 10.18
N PHE A 130 8.04 11.49 10.24
CA PHE A 130 7.41 10.58 11.19
C PHE A 130 8.19 10.49 12.52
N ILE A 131 9.45 10.92 12.55
CA ILE A 131 10.33 10.78 13.73
C ILE A 131 10.78 12.12 14.34
N SER A 132 10.72 13.24 13.60
CA SER A 132 11.25 14.53 14.06
C SER A 132 10.37 15.21 15.11
N GLU A 133 10.70 15.01 16.40
CA GLU A 133 10.02 15.63 17.56
C GLU A 133 10.22 17.15 17.63
N GLU A 134 11.29 17.66 17.04
CA GLU A 134 11.57 19.10 16.99
C GLU A 134 10.59 19.83 16.05
N ARG A 135 10.16 19.16 14.98
CA ARG A 135 9.38 19.77 13.90
C ARG A 135 7.89 19.56 14.06
N TRP A 136 7.48 18.41 14.60
CA TRP A 136 6.10 17.93 14.57
C TRP A 136 5.69 17.35 15.92
N SER A 137 4.44 17.59 16.30
CA SER A 137 3.85 16.97 17.49
C SER A 137 3.68 15.46 17.33
N ASP A 138 3.54 14.73 18.44
CA ASP A 138 3.32 13.28 18.42
C ASP A 138 2.07 12.90 17.60
N ASP A 139 0.97 13.65 17.75
CA ASP A 139 -0.25 13.41 17.01
C ASP A 139 -0.05 13.63 15.50
N GLU A 140 0.65 14.68 15.07
CA GLU A 140 0.96 14.91 13.64
C GLU A 140 1.81 13.79 13.05
N ARG A 141 2.88 13.38 13.75
CA ARG A 141 3.79 12.33 13.28
C ARG A 141 3.05 11.01 13.11
N ARG A 142 2.35 10.54 14.14
CA ARG A 142 1.67 9.25 14.12
C ARG A 142 0.49 9.25 13.15
N PHE A 143 -0.26 10.36 13.08
CA PHE A 143 -1.42 10.46 12.19
C PHE A 143 -0.97 10.45 10.73
N SER A 144 0.07 11.24 10.41
CA SER A 144 0.64 11.26 9.07
C SER A 144 1.33 9.94 8.71
N GLU A 145 2.09 9.32 9.60
CA GLU A 145 2.71 8.00 9.37
C GLU A 145 1.64 6.99 8.93
N TYR A 146 0.59 6.82 9.73
CA TYR A 146 -0.49 5.86 9.43
C TYR A 146 -1.14 6.15 8.08
N THR A 147 -1.62 7.38 7.89
CA THR A 147 -2.40 7.76 6.69
C THR A 147 -1.56 7.81 5.42
N ILE A 148 -0.29 8.18 5.50
CA ILE A 148 0.61 8.22 4.34
C ILE A 148 1.08 6.82 3.99
N PHE A 149 1.45 5.99 4.96
CA PHE A 149 1.74 4.58 4.68
C PHE A 149 0.53 3.91 4.04
N LEU A 150 -0.66 4.08 4.60
CA LEU A 150 -1.87 3.50 4.03
C LEU A 150 -2.20 4.11 2.64
N GLY A 151 -2.38 5.42 2.57
CA GLY A 151 -2.84 6.08 1.34
C GLY A 151 -1.84 5.99 0.17
N TYR A 152 -0.57 6.25 0.42
CA TYR A 152 0.45 6.29 -0.63
C TYR A 152 0.83 4.90 -1.11
N SER A 153 1.14 3.97 -0.18
CA SER A 153 1.51 2.61 -0.58
C SER A 153 0.36 1.89 -1.27
N GLY A 154 -0.89 2.09 -0.81
CA GLY A 154 -2.06 1.50 -1.45
C GLY A 154 -2.20 1.93 -2.91
N LEU A 155 -1.96 3.21 -3.23
CA LEU A 155 -1.96 3.69 -4.61
C LEU A 155 -0.77 3.15 -5.42
N VAL A 156 0.45 3.21 -4.89
CA VAL A 156 1.65 2.70 -5.56
C VAL A 156 1.50 1.22 -5.90
N LEU A 157 1.08 0.40 -4.93
CA LEU A 157 0.93 -1.04 -5.08
C LEU A 157 -0.26 -1.40 -5.96
N ARG A 158 -1.38 -0.66 -5.87
CA ARG A 158 -2.52 -0.80 -6.81
C ARG A 158 -2.05 -0.62 -8.25
N GLU A 159 -1.38 0.49 -8.55
CA GLU A 159 -0.87 0.75 -9.89
C GLU A 159 0.09 -0.35 -10.35
N ALA A 160 0.98 -0.80 -9.46
CA ALA A 160 1.93 -1.84 -9.78
C ALA A 160 1.24 -3.19 -10.11
N LEU A 161 0.26 -3.59 -9.30
CA LEU A 161 -0.54 -4.80 -9.50
C LEU A 161 -1.36 -4.75 -10.80
N LEU A 162 -1.97 -3.61 -11.12
CA LEU A 162 -2.73 -3.42 -12.36
C LEU A 162 -1.85 -3.55 -13.61
N ASN A 163 -0.55 -3.27 -13.49
CA ASN A 163 0.42 -3.36 -14.58
C ASN A 163 1.13 -4.72 -14.68
N LEU A 164 0.85 -5.67 -13.78
CA LEU A 164 1.46 -6.99 -13.82
C LEU A 164 1.09 -7.76 -15.09
N LYS A 165 2.11 -8.39 -15.68
CA LYS A 165 1.99 -9.28 -16.83
C LYS A 165 2.13 -10.71 -16.37
N THR A 166 1.05 -11.25 -15.84
CA THR A 166 0.92 -12.67 -15.50
C THR A 166 -0.22 -13.29 -16.28
N ASN A 167 -0.14 -14.60 -16.56
CA ASN A 167 -1.24 -15.36 -17.14
C ASN A 167 -2.23 -15.83 -16.07
N ASN A 168 -1.76 -15.99 -14.83
CA ASN A 168 -2.59 -16.51 -13.76
C ASN A 168 -3.55 -15.45 -13.24
N ASP A 169 -4.67 -15.93 -12.72
CA ASP A 169 -5.59 -15.15 -11.91
C ASP A 169 -5.01 -15.05 -10.50
N PHE A 170 -5.24 -13.91 -9.85
CA PHE A 170 -4.74 -13.67 -8.49
C PHE A 170 -5.65 -12.73 -7.73
N ILE A 171 -5.55 -12.77 -6.40
CA ILE A 171 -6.11 -11.78 -5.48
C ILE A 171 -4.98 -11.19 -4.64
N SER A 172 -5.02 -9.88 -4.42
CA SER A 172 -4.05 -9.21 -3.57
C SER A 172 -4.69 -8.56 -2.35
N ILE A 173 -3.96 -8.63 -1.25
CA ILE A 173 -4.26 -8.01 0.03
C ILE A 173 -3.04 -7.20 0.45
N TRP A 174 -3.30 -6.06 1.08
CA TRP A 174 -2.27 -5.12 1.49
C TRP A 174 -2.69 -4.44 2.80
N GLY A 175 -1.72 -4.13 3.66
CA GLY A 175 -2.01 -3.49 4.93
C GLY A 175 -0.91 -3.69 5.97
N PHE A 176 -1.16 -3.31 7.21
CA PHE A 176 -0.19 -3.45 8.29
C PHE A 176 -0.18 -4.88 8.83
N HIS A 177 1.01 -5.47 9.04
CA HIS A 177 1.18 -6.86 9.54
C HIS A 177 0.30 -7.20 10.75
N ASP A 178 0.22 -6.27 11.70
CA ASP A 178 -0.50 -6.45 12.97
C ASP A 178 -1.84 -5.68 13.01
N GLY A 179 -2.36 -5.25 11.86
CA GLY A 179 -3.45 -4.28 11.82
C GLY A 179 -4.39 -4.45 10.64
N ASP A 180 -4.79 -3.31 10.09
CA ASP A 180 -5.80 -3.27 9.04
C ASP A 180 -5.24 -3.86 7.74
N MET A 181 -5.96 -4.83 7.19
CA MET A 181 -5.69 -5.49 5.91
C MET A 181 -6.85 -5.24 4.95
N PHE A 182 -6.52 -4.87 3.72
CA PHE A 182 -7.50 -4.49 2.71
C PHE A 182 -7.20 -5.19 1.38
N PHE A 183 -8.25 -5.52 0.65
CA PHE A 183 -8.07 -6.00 -0.72
C PHE A 183 -7.71 -4.82 -1.64
N LEU A 184 -6.84 -5.07 -2.62
CA LEU A 184 -6.46 -4.06 -3.62
C LEU A 184 -6.93 -4.44 -5.02
N VAL A 185 -6.40 -5.53 -5.57
CA VAL A 185 -6.62 -5.94 -6.96
C VAL A 185 -6.99 -7.42 -7.02
N ASN A 186 -7.90 -7.75 -7.91
CA ASN A 186 -8.19 -9.12 -8.30
C ASN A 186 -8.15 -9.25 -9.81
N LYS A 187 -7.30 -10.16 -10.27
CA LYS A 187 -7.35 -10.66 -11.64
C LYS A 187 -8.17 -11.94 -11.68
N LYS A 188 -9.30 -11.90 -12.39
CA LYS A 188 -10.19 -13.04 -12.58
C LYS A 188 -10.56 -13.20 -14.04
N ASP A 189 -10.48 -14.42 -14.55
CA ASP A 189 -10.73 -14.77 -15.95
C ASP A 189 -9.93 -13.87 -16.91
N GLY A 190 -8.68 -13.56 -16.54
CA GLY A 190 -7.80 -12.70 -17.33
C GLY A 190 -8.05 -11.19 -17.19
N LYS A 191 -9.03 -10.75 -16.39
CA LYS A 191 -9.40 -9.33 -16.23
C LYS A 191 -8.99 -8.79 -14.87
N MET A 192 -8.30 -7.65 -14.88
CA MET A 192 -7.98 -6.89 -13.67
C MET A 192 -9.21 -6.12 -13.17
N ASN A 193 -9.49 -6.23 -11.88
CA ASN A 193 -10.57 -5.52 -11.19
C ASN A 193 -10.02 -4.91 -9.91
N LEU A 194 -10.46 -3.69 -9.59
CA LEU A 194 -10.29 -3.12 -8.26
C LEU A 194 -11.34 -3.75 -7.33
N ILE A 195 -10.93 -4.12 -6.12
CA ILE A 195 -11.86 -4.63 -5.12
C ILE A 195 -12.36 -3.44 -4.30
N ALA A 196 -13.64 -3.11 -4.44
CA ALA A 196 -14.27 -2.20 -3.50
C ALA A 196 -14.24 -2.84 -2.12
N ASN A 197 -13.50 -2.26 -1.18
CA ASN A 197 -13.62 -2.61 0.22
C ASN A 197 -15.01 -2.20 0.67
N THR A 198 -15.93 -3.17 0.71
CA THR A 198 -17.24 -2.98 1.33
C THR A 198 -17.02 -2.98 2.83
N ASP A 199 -17.49 -1.94 3.51
CA ASP A 199 -17.42 -1.77 4.97
C ASP A 199 -17.60 -3.12 5.68
N SER A 200 -16.54 -3.56 6.38
CA SER A 200 -16.55 -4.73 7.26
C SER A 200 -17.22 -4.43 8.59
#